data_AF-A0A2V6RA31-F1
#
_entry.id   AF-A0A2V6RA31-F1
#
_cell.length_a   1.000
_cell.length_b   1.000
_cell.length_c   1.000
_cell.angle_alpha   90.00
_cell.angle_beta   90.00
_cell.angle_gamma   90.00
#
_symmetry.space_group_name_H-M   'P 1'
#
loop_
_entity.id
_entity.type
_entity.pdbx_description
1 polymer ?
#
loop_
_entity_poly.entity_id
_entity_poly.type
_entity_poly.pdbx_seq_one_letter_code
_entity_poly.pdbx_strand_id
1 'polypeptide(L)' 'MTRLPRAAVEEMMDTRPETTLEAALEVFEVFASGSLTDEVYILDDVGGKRIAIAPAALKEKYRRG' A
#
# COMPACT_ATOMS: atom_id res chain seq x y z
N MET A 1 4.01 -7.65 11.13
CA MET A 1 2.99 -6.60 10.95
C MET A 1 3.68 -5.25 11.05
N THR A 2 3.74 -4.52 9.94
CA THR A 2 4.38 -3.20 9.84
C THR A 2 3.30 -2.16 9.54
N ARG A 3 3.33 -1.02 10.23
CA ARG A 3 2.41 0.11 9.99
C ARG A 3 3.19 1.25 9.37
N LEU A 4 2.72 1.74 8.23
CA LEU A 4 3.27 2.88 7.52
C LEU A 4 2.25 4.02 7.53
N PRO A 5 2.64 5.26 7.87
CA PRO A 5 1.77 6.41 7.70
C PRO A 5 1.56 6.65 6.20
N ARG A 6 0.35 7.05 5.84
CA ARG A 6 -0.05 7.37 4.47
C ARG A 6 0.92 8.35 3.82
N ALA A 7 1.31 9.40 4.53
CA ALA A 7 2.24 10.41 4.04
C ALA A 7 3.57 9.80 3.57
N ALA A 8 4.15 8.87 4.34
CA ALA A 8 5.40 8.22 3.95
C ALA A 8 5.23 7.33 2.70
N VAL A 9 4.06 6.70 2.54
CA VAL A 9 3.74 5.95 1.32
C VAL A 9 3.59 6.90 0.13
N GLU A 10 2.97 8.06 0.31
CA GLU A 10 2.86 9.07 -0.74
C GLU A 10 4.23 9.62 -1.14
N GLU A 11 5.13 9.88 -0.18
CA GLU A 11 6.52 10.27 -0.47
C GLU A 11 7.28 9.16 -1.22
N MET A 12 7.12 7.89 -0.83
CA MET A 12 7.71 6.76 -1.56
C MET A 12 7.21 6.70 -3.00
N MET A 13 5.91 6.89 -3.22
CA MET A 13 5.33 6.92 -4.57
C MET A 13 5.81 8.13 -5.39
N ASP A 14 6.02 9.28 -4.75
CA ASP A 14 6.54 10.48 -5.42
C ASP A 14 7.96 10.27 -5.96
N THR A 15 8.79 9.53 -5.21
CA THR A 15 10.15 9.14 -5.67
C THR A 15 10.14 8.06 -6.76
N ARG A 16 9.00 7.39 -6.97
CA ARG A 16 8.83 6.26 -7.90
C ARG A 16 7.55 6.43 -8.72
N PRO A 17 7.43 7.50 -9.52
CA PRO A 17 6.16 7.87 -10.14
C PRO A 17 5.65 6.79 -11.12
N GLU A 18 6.54 5.96 -11.66
CA GLU A 18 6.20 4.92 -12.64
C GLU A 18 5.78 3.57 -12.04
N THR A 19 5.84 3.42 -10.72
CA THR A 19 5.58 2.14 -10.04
C THR A 19 4.12 1.99 -9.61
N THR A 20 3.70 0.76 -9.30
CA THR A 20 2.40 0.48 -8.67
C THR A 20 2.54 0.47 -7.15
N LEU A 21 1.42 0.63 -6.43
CA LEU A 21 1.45 0.63 -4.97
C LEU A 21 1.95 -0.72 -4.41
N GLU A 22 1.59 -1.82 -5.06
CA GLU A 22 2.07 -3.18 -4.76
C GLU A 22 3.60 -3.27 -4.88
N ALA A 23 4.15 -2.77 -5.99
CA ALA A 23 5.58 -2.79 -6.25
C ALA A 23 6.36 -1.86 -5.30
N ALA A 24 5.81 -0.69 -4.97
CA ALA A 24 6.42 0.24 -4.02
C ALA A 24 6.52 -0.35 -2.61
N LEU A 25 5.48 -1.06 -2.17
CA LEU A 25 5.39 -1.68 -0.84
C LEU A 25 6.01 -3.09 -0.79
N GLU A 26 6.48 -3.60 -1.93
CA GLU A 26 7.01 -4.96 -2.10
C GLU A 26 6.03 -6.03 -1.57
N VAL A 27 4.75 -5.86 -1.88
CA VAL A 27 3.67 -6.76 -1.51
C VAL A 27 3.08 -7.42 -2.74
N PHE A 28 2.51 -8.61 -2.55
CA PHE A 28 1.80 -9.32 -3.59
C PHE A 28 0.51 -8.61 -4.00
N GLU A 29 -0.23 -8.08 -3.02
CA GLU A 29 -1.50 -7.40 -3.25
C GLU A 29 -1.76 -6.33 -2.19
N VAL A 30 -2.37 -5.23 -2.61
CA VAL A 30 -2.87 -4.19 -1.71
C VAL A 30 -4.40 -4.27 -1.65
N PHE A 31 -4.97 -4.50 -0.48
CA PHE A 31 -6.41 -4.39 -0.23
C PHE A 31 -6.79 -2.96 0.13
N ALA A 32 -7.95 -2.51 -0.37
CA ALA A 32 -8.52 -1.24 0.02
C ALA A 32 -9.40 -1.42 1.26
N SER A 33 -9.22 -0.57 2.27
CA SER A 33 -10.12 -0.47 3.42
C SER A 33 -10.77 0.91 3.44
N GLY A 34 -12.10 0.93 3.56
CA GLY A 34 -12.87 2.17 3.75
C GLY A 34 -12.78 2.72 5.18
N SER A 35 -12.32 1.91 6.14
CA SER A 35 -12.14 2.33 7.53
C SER A 35 -10.77 2.93 7.81
N LEU A 36 -9.81 2.75 6.89
CA LEU A 36 -8.47 3.35 6.99
C LEU A 36 -8.45 4.71 6.34
N THR A 37 -7.88 5.69 7.02
CA THR A 37 -7.76 7.07 6.52
C THR A 37 -6.30 7.45 6.24
N ASP A 38 -5.42 7.22 7.21
CA ASP A 38 -4.07 7.81 7.22
C ASP A 38 -2.95 6.77 7.38
N GLU A 39 -3.27 5.49 7.25
CA GLU A 39 -2.34 4.40 7.59
C GLU A 39 -2.42 3.26 6.58
N VAL A 40 -1.28 2.64 6.31
CA VAL A 40 -1.14 1.42 5.51
C VAL A 40 -0.55 0.34 6.40
N TYR A 41 -1.16 -0.84 6.37
CA TYR A 41 -0.74 -1.99 7.15
C TYR A 41 -0.15 -3.05 6.25
N ILE A 42 1.09 -3.46 6.50
CA ILE A 42 1.73 -4.60 5.84
C ILE A 42 1.63 -5.82 6.75
N LEU A 43 1.07 -6.88 6.21
CA LEU A 43 0.85 -8.16 6.85
C LEU A 43 1.68 -9.22 6.12
N ASP A 44 2.44 -9.99 6.88
CA ASP A 44 3.11 -11.18 6.39
C ASP A 44 2.08 -12.33 6.43
N ASP A 45 1.71 -12.86 5.25
CA ASP A 45 0.74 -13.94 5.15
C ASP A 45 1.36 -15.32 5.43
N VAL A 46 0.51 -16.27 5.86
CA VAL A 46 0.82 -17.70 6.02
C VAL A 46 0.84 -18.40 4.66
N GLY A 47 1.86 -18.05 3.86
CA GLY A 47 2.10 -18.61 2.53
C GLY A 47 3.37 -18.08 1.87
N GLY A 48 4.18 -17.29 2.59
CA GLY A 48 5.41 -16.67 2.09
C GLY A 48 5.19 -15.40 1.26
N LYS A 49 3.96 -14.88 1.20
CA LYS A 49 3.62 -13.64 0.49
C LYS A 49 3.29 -12.53 1.47
N ARG A 50 3.61 -11.29 1.11
CA ARG A 50 3.23 -10.09 1.88
C ARG A 50 2.01 -9.46 1.26
N ILE A 51 1.07 -9.00 2.07
CA ILE A 51 -0.09 -8.22 1.62
C ILE A 51 -0.10 -6.87 2.34
N ALA A 52 -0.68 -5.85 1.71
CA ALA A 52 -0.92 -4.57 2.36
C ALA A 52 -2.42 -4.26 2.45
N ILE A 53 -2.82 -3.49 3.44
CA ILE A 53 -4.15 -2.90 3.54
C ILE A 53 -3.96 -1.38 3.60
N ALA A 54 -4.51 -0.67 2.63
CA ALA A 54 -4.38 0.77 2.48
C ALA A 54 -5.75 1.47 2.45
N PRO A 55 -5.82 2.79 2.70
CA PRO A 55 -7.02 3.57 2.49
C PRO A 55 -7.51 3.42 1.05
N ALA A 56 -8.83 3.26 0.85
CA ALA A 56 -9.39 3.11 -0.49
C ALA A 56 -8.99 4.25 -1.44
N ALA A 57 -9.02 5.49 -0.94
CA ALA A 57 -8.59 6.67 -1.70
C ALA A 57 -7.10 6.63 -2.09
N LEU A 58 -6.24 6.05 -1.25
CA LEU A 58 -4.82 5.92 -1.54
C LEU A 58 -4.59 4.87 -2.63
N LYS A 59 -5.23 3.70 -2.52
CA LYS A 59 -5.14 2.65 -3.54
C LYS A 59 -5.68 3.15 -4.89
N GLU A 60 -6.80 3.86 -4.89
CA GLU A 60 -7.40 4.41 -6.12
C GLU A 60 -6.49 5.45 -6.79
N LYS A 61 -5.88 6.36 -6.01
CA LYS A 61 -4.94 7.36 -6.52
C LYS A 61 -3.76 6.76 -7.27
N TYR A 62 -3.25 5.62 -6.81
CA TYR A 62 -2.09 4.94 -7.40
C TYR A 62 -2.47 3.69 -8.20
N ARG A 63 -3.76 3.48 -8.49
CA ARG A 63 -4.22 2.39 -9.34
C ARG A 63 -3.77 2.65 -10.77
N ARG A 64 -2.79 1.90 -11.24
CA ARG A 64 -2.44 1.81 -12.65
C ARG A 64 -3.16 0.58 -13.22
N GLY A 65 -3.97 0.82 -14.25
CA GLY A 65 -4.91 -0.16 -14.84
C GLY A 65 -4.23 -1.36 -15.47
#